data_AF-A0A317EQE3-F1
#
_entry.id   AF-A0A317EQE3-F1
#
_cell.length_a   1.000
_cell.length_b   1.000
_cell.length_c   1.000
_cell.angle_alpha   90.00
_cell.angle_beta   90.00
_cell.angle_gamma   90.00
#
_symmetry.space_group_name_H-M   'P 1'
#
loop_
_entity.id
_entity.type
_entity.pdbx_description
1 polymer ?
#
loop_
_entity_poly.entity_id
_entity_poly.type
_entity_poly.pdbx_seq_one_letter_code
_entity_poly.pdbx_strand_id
1 'polypeptide(L)'
;MHKPPTKLFFYLLCFITLTGFGQNKYAVLVGINDYYESTMVKSFHSLKGCVNDALSIKSLLVSRFNFNQTNVNVILNEMATQPQVISALNSTLNKSKEGDVVIFYFSGHGIYIDNVALNNDPIKKGYNQSLIMSDLYSPGYNCLLKDNTLKKIFNQFVAKKVTLTTIFDCCYSGNMSMTLSSGFMEPNPYVDDGITDTSSLKSMYIDELDRMTRDIDMNVMPIIVDQEIIARPSETQNSNFVAISACKDDEKASEIWDESGVPHGALTKAILSAYEKSSKDISLATLLKTITTEISINQKLKQKPTFHYDGKRNTHNLIGLPLQTQTNPRTATCIEVHKNSITLNSGYIDGFANGNVLFNKGDKITINKVYRDSAIAIALTGHQIKKGAAFVLKDTYRISKPILKIYIEAADANTPAFMASFNKEILPLSKQANYVDYFNWYGDPKSPTYFSSLSVGAGIKILDDAQNQRFAVLLPLPKDLAMQVKQVFQTNQSIKLVGTAAEADKVLYLNYAAQSKNNISPCFVITYRNALSGNSDMRKFSTSYVKLQQLTLNPSEMATMKKSIKEVTYSLARNKGSSWFNGYPER
;
A
#
# COMPACT_ATOMS: atom_id res chain seq x y z
N MET A 1 -68.08 -42.73 -55.15
CA MET A 1 -67.25 -42.89 -53.94
C MET A 1 -66.09 -41.90 -54.02
N HIS A 2 -66.20 -40.80 -53.29
CA HIS A 2 -65.28 -39.67 -53.28
C HIS A 2 -64.04 -39.96 -52.42
N LYS A 3 -62.85 -39.68 -52.97
CA LYS A 3 -61.62 -39.49 -52.19
C LYS A 3 -61.64 -38.08 -51.55
N PRO A 4 -61.37 -37.92 -50.25
CA PRO A 4 -61.13 -36.61 -49.67
C PRO A 4 -59.66 -36.17 -49.90
N PRO A 5 -59.37 -34.85 -49.91
CA PRO A 5 -58.04 -34.33 -50.17
C PRO A 5 -57.15 -34.39 -48.92
N THR A 6 -55.88 -34.67 -49.16
CA THR A 6 -54.75 -34.56 -48.23
C THR A 6 -54.62 -33.13 -47.69
N LYS A 7 -54.71 -32.96 -46.38
CA LYS A 7 -54.37 -31.70 -45.68
C LYS A 7 -52.86 -31.50 -45.70
N LEU A 8 -52.41 -30.46 -46.39
CA LEU A 8 -51.03 -29.97 -46.34
C LEU A 8 -50.89 -29.07 -45.10
N PHE A 9 -50.18 -29.55 -44.06
CA PHE A 9 -49.83 -28.75 -42.90
C PHE A 9 -48.55 -27.94 -43.22
N PHE A 10 -48.70 -26.64 -43.49
CA PHE A 10 -47.57 -25.71 -43.55
C PHE A 10 -47.13 -25.38 -42.12
N TYR A 11 -46.03 -25.97 -41.66
CA TYR A 11 -45.31 -25.47 -40.48
C TYR A 11 -44.53 -24.22 -40.89
N LEU A 12 -45.05 -23.05 -40.54
CA LEU A 12 -44.32 -21.80 -40.60
C LEU A 12 -43.26 -21.81 -39.48
N LEU A 13 -42.03 -22.19 -39.80
CA LEU A 13 -40.89 -22.01 -38.91
C LEU A 13 -40.55 -20.52 -38.85
N CYS A 14 -41.07 -19.81 -37.85
CA CYS A 14 -40.55 -18.50 -37.48
C CYS A 14 -39.10 -18.66 -36.99
N PHE A 15 -38.13 -18.42 -37.88
CA PHE A 15 -36.76 -18.11 -37.48
C PHE A 15 -36.76 -16.73 -36.80
N ILE A 16 -37.09 -16.70 -35.51
CA ILE A 16 -36.70 -15.60 -34.64
C ILE A 16 -35.19 -15.73 -34.50
N THR A 17 -34.45 -14.98 -35.32
CA THR A 17 -33.04 -14.71 -35.04
C THR A 17 -33.00 -13.88 -33.76
N LEU A 18 -32.99 -14.57 -32.62
CA LEU A 18 -32.49 -14.00 -31.37
C LEU A 18 -31.03 -13.67 -31.60
N THR A 19 -30.75 -12.45 -32.08
CA THR A 19 -29.45 -11.82 -31.85
C THR A 19 -29.36 -11.62 -30.34
N GLY A 20 -28.95 -12.66 -29.62
CA GLY A 20 -28.55 -12.53 -28.23
C GLY A 20 -27.38 -11.57 -28.23
N PHE A 21 -27.63 -10.29 -27.93
CA PHE A 21 -26.57 -9.35 -27.65
C PHE A 21 -25.89 -9.86 -26.38
N GLY A 22 -24.76 -10.53 -26.55
CA GLY A 22 -23.91 -10.91 -25.43
C GLY A 22 -23.57 -9.67 -24.62
N GLN A 23 -23.72 -9.75 -23.30
CA GLN A 23 -23.37 -8.68 -22.38
C GLN A 23 -21.90 -8.28 -22.61
N ASN A 24 -21.67 -7.03 -23.03
CA ASN A 24 -20.34 -6.50 -23.23
C ASN A 24 -19.80 -5.91 -21.94
N LYS A 25 -18.47 -5.91 -21.84
CA LYS A 25 -17.72 -5.38 -20.71
C LYS A 25 -16.72 -4.36 -21.25
N TYR A 26 -16.82 -3.12 -20.81
CA TYR A 26 -15.96 -2.02 -21.21
C TYR A 26 -15.27 -1.39 -20.02
N ALA A 27 -14.08 -0.83 -20.22
CA ALA A 27 -13.40 -0.09 -19.18
C ALA A 27 -12.65 1.12 -19.71
N VAL A 28 -12.59 2.17 -18.91
CA VAL A 28 -11.71 3.33 -19.09
C VAL A 28 -10.85 3.42 -17.83
N LEU A 29 -9.56 3.15 -17.98
CA LEU A 29 -8.59 3.07 -16.89
C LEU A 29 -7.55 4.17 -17.04
N VAL A 30 -7.44 5.05 -16.05
CA VAL A 30 -6.55 6.21 -16.07
C VAL A 30 -5.52 6.06 -14.95
N GLY A 31 -4.23 6.21 -15.29
CA GLY A 31 -3.13 6.12 -14.33
C GLY A 31 -2.06 7.17 -14.61
N ILE A 32 -1.85 8.10 -13.68
CA ILE A 32 -0.93 9.24 -13.88
C ILE A 32 0.16 9.19 -12.81
N ASN A 33 1.37 8.82 -13.24
CA ASN A 33 2.58 9.03 -12.45
C ASN A 33 3.16 10.41 -12.75
N ASP A 34 3.31 10.70 -14.04
CA ASP A 34 4.10 11.84 -14.50
C ASP A 34 3.17 13.02 -14.77
N TYR A 35 3.38 14.09 -14.01
CA TYR A 35 2.71 15.38 -14.15
C TYR A 35 3.69 16.39 -14.74
N TYR A 36 3.20 17.33 -15.55
CA TYR A 36 4.04 18.21 -16.36
C TYR A 36 3.71 19.68 -16.15
N GLU A 37 4.68 20.47 -15.69
CA GLU A 37 4.57 21.93 -15.51
C GLU A 37 4.78 22.70 -16.82
N SER A 38 5.37 22.04 -17.82
CA SER A 38 5.37 22.44 -19.23
C SER A 38 5.58 21.17 -20.07
N THR A 39 5.50 21.28 -21.40
CA THR A 39 5.59 20.13 -22.32
C THR A 39 6.83 19.23 -22.15
N MET A 40 7.91 19.74 -21.55
CA MET A 40 9.14 18.97 -21.31
C MET A 40 9.60 18.98 -19.85
N VAL A 41 8.88 19.64 -18.94
CA VAL A 41 9.29 19.76 -17.53
C VAL A 41 8.36 18.94 -16.67
N LYS A 42 8.88 17.82 -16.18
CA LYS A 42 8.19 16.96 -15.21
C LYS A 42 8.13 17.65 -13.85
N SER A 43 6.94 17.70 -13.26
CA SER A 43 6.71 18.25 -11.93
C SER A 43 7.34 17.39 -10.85
N PHE A 44 7.87 18.05 -9.82
CA PHE A 44 8.37 17.41 -8.61
C PHE A 44 7.28 16.72 -7.77
N HIS A 45 6.00 17.00 -8.06
CA HIS A 45 4.85 16.33 -7.47
C HIS A 45 4.49 14.99 -8.12
N SER A 46 5.25 14.54 -9.14
CA SER A 46 4.96 13.27 -9.82
C SER A 46 4.96 12.04 -8.89
N LEU A 47 4.00 11.16 -9.13
CA LEU A 47 3.73 9.91 -8.40
C LEU A 47 4.49 8.72 -8.99
N LYS A 48 4.39 7.53 -8.36
CA LYS A 48 5.19 6.35 -8.74
C LYS A 48 4.38 5.10 -9.09
N GLY A 49 3.19 4.94 -8.51
CA GLY A 49 2.40 3.71 -8.53
C GLY A 49 1.14 3.74 -9.41
N CYS A 50 0.62 4.92 -9.75
CA CYS A 50 -0.64 5.08 -10.50
C CYS A 50 -0.67 4.36 -11.85
N VAL A 51 0.44 4.35 -12.59
CA VAL A 51 0.53 3.58 -13.86
C VAL A 51 0.47 2.08 -13.60
N ASN A 52 1.18 1.59 -12.57
CA ASN A 52 1.14 0.19 -12.19
C ASN A 52 -0.26 -0.21 -11.74
N ASP A 53 -0.95 0.68 -11.02
CA ASP A 53 -2.31 0.48 -10.56
C ASP A 53 -3.30 0.27 -11.72
N ALA A 54 -3.32 1.20 -12.68
CA ALA A 54 -4.22 1.11 -13.84
C ALA A 54 -3.95 -0.16 -14.66
N LEU A 55 -2.68 -0.52 -14.84
CA LEU A 55 -2.29 -1.76 -15.54
C LEU A 55 -2.64 -3.02 -14.75
N SER A 56 -2.54 -3.00 -13.42
CA SER A 56 -2.90 -4.14 -12.58
C SER A 56 -4.42 -4.35 -12.55
N ILE A 57 -5.20 -3.28 -12.53
CA ILE A 57 -6.66 -3.34 -12.68
C ILE A 57 -7.03 -3.83 -14.08
N LYS A 58 -6.34 -3.40 -15.14
CA LYS A 58 -6.51 -3.97 -16.49
C LYS A 58 -6.31 -5.48 -16.46
N SER A 59 -5.20 -5.95 -15.87
CA SER A 59 -4.90 -7.37 -15.79
C SER A 59 -5.95 -8.13 -15.00
N LEU A 60 -6.42 -7.59 -13.87
CA LEU A 60 -7.53 -8.17 -13.09
C LEU A 60 -8.82 -8.29 -13.91
N LEU A 61 -9.22 -7.22 -14.62
CA LEU A 61 -10.43 -7.20 -15.44
C LEU A 61 -10.36 -8.21 -16.60
N VAL A 62 -9.22 -8.30 -17.27
CA VAL A 62 -9.02 -9.23 -18.39
C VAL A 62 -8.94 -10.67 -17.90
N SER A 63 -8.06 -10.96 -16.93
CA SER A 63 -7.77 -12.32 -16.50
C SER A 63 -8.90 -12.94 -15.67
N ARG A 64 -9.45 -12.19 -14.72
CA ARG A 64 -10.46 -12.71 -13.78
C ARG A 64 -11.88 -12.49 -14.26
N PHE A 65 -12.15 -11.32 -14.83
CA PHE A 65 -13.50 -10.93 -15.24
C PHE A 65 -13.77 -11.09 -16.73
N ASN A 66 -12.81 -11.61 -17.50
CA ASN A 66 -12.94 -11.90 -18.93
C ASN A 66 -13.38 -10.67 -19.74
N PHE A 67 -12.81 -9.50 -19.45
CA PHE A 67 -12.96 -8.33 -20.32
C PHE A 67 -12.19 -8.59 -21.61
N ASN A 68 -12.81 -8.29 -22.76
CA ASN A 68 -12.07 -8.26 -24.01
C ASN A 68 -11.07 -7.10 -23.96
N GLN A 69 -9.78 -7.39 -24.23
CA GLN A 69 -8.71 -6.38 -24.21
C GLN A 69 -9.02 -5.19 -25.11
N THR A 70 -9.70 -5.39 -26.25
CA THR A 70 -10.07 -4.30 -27.18
C THR A 70 -11.14 -3.36 -26.62
N ASN A 71 -11.85 -3.78 -25.57
CA ASN A 71 -12.87 -2.98 -24.89
C ASN A 71 -12.34 -2.26 -23.64
N VAL A 72 -11.05 -2.39 -23.34
CA VAL A 72 -10.39 -1.74 -22.20
C VAL A 72 -9.49 -0.62 -22.71
N ASN A 73 -9.93 0.62 -22.56
CA ASN A 73 -9.15 1.81 -22.87
C ASN A 73 -8.26 2.14 -21.67
N VAL A 74 -6.95 2.28 -21.90
CA VAL A 74 -5.97 2.60 -20.87
C VAL A 74 -5.26 3.89 -21.25
N ILE A 75 -5.34 4.89 -20.37
CA ILE A 75 -4.84 6.24 -20.59
C ILE A 75 -3.81 6.54 -19.51
N LEU A 76 -2.55 6.73 -19.88
CA LEU A 76 -1.42 6.82 -18.94
C LEU A 76 -0.63 8.11 -19.12
N ASN A 77 -0.12 8.66 -18.02
CA ASN A 77 0.82 9.80 -18.00
C ASN A 77 0.37 10.93 -18.96
N GLU A 78 1.26 11.42 -19.84
CA GLU A 78 1.05 12.51 -20.80
C GLU A 78 -0.22 12.39 -21.66
N MET A 79 -0.73 11.18 -21.88
CA MET A 79 -1.96 10.95 -22.64
C MET A 79 -3.23 11.22 -21.81
N ALA A 80 -3.11 11.23 -20.47
CA ALA A 80 -4.21 11.47 -19.55
C ALA A 80 -4.46 12.96 -19.41
N THR A 81 -5.06 13.54 -20.45
CA THR A 81 -5.59 14.91 -20.49
C THR A 81 -7.12 14.89 -20.40
N GLN A 82 -7.71 16.00 -19.97
CA GLN A 82 -9.16 16.09 -19.80
C GLN A 82 -9.94 15.72 -21.08
N PRO A 83 -9.58 16.24 -22.28
CA PRO A 83 -10.29 15.89 -23.52
C PRO A 83 -10.20 14.40 -23.87
N GLN A 84 -9.04 13.77 -23.62
CA GLN A 84 -8.84 12.34 -23.92
C GLN A 84 -9.70 11.45 -23.02
N VAL A 85 -9.75 11.75 -21.72
CA VAL A 85 -10.57 10.99 -20.77
C VAL A 85 -12.06 11.15 -21.07
N ILE A 86 -12.53 12.37 -21.35
CA ILE A 86 -13.92 12.63 -21.72
C ILE A 86 -14.28 11.92 -23.03
N SER A 87 -13.40 11.99 -24.04
CA SER A 87 -13.60 11.31 -25.33
C SER A 87 -13.71 9.79 -25.16
N ALA A 88 -12.85 9.18 -24.36
CA ALA A 88 -12.90 7.74 -24.06
C ALA A 88 -14.20 7.33 -23.35
N LEU A 89 -14.65 8.12 -22.38
CA LEU A 89 -15.91 7.90 -21.68
C LEU A 89 -17.11 8.01 -22.62
N ASN A 90 -17.17 9.06 -23.45
CA ASN A 90 -18.26 9.25 -24.42
C ASN A 90 -18.26 8.16 -25.50
N SER A 91 -17.10 7.75 -26.00
CA SER A 91 -16.96 6.63 -26.95
C SER A 91 -17.50 5.33 -26.34
N THR A 92 -17.19 5.08 -25.08
CA THR A 92 -17.70 3.91 -24.33
C THR A 92 -19.21 4.01 -24.17
N LEU A 93 -19.72 5.15 -23.70
CA LEU A 93 -21.14 5.42 -23.53
C LEU A 93 -21.95 5.20 -24.81
N ASN A 94 -21.41 5.62 -25.96
CA ASN A 94 -22.07 5.45 -27.26
C ASN A 94 -22.15 3.99 -27.70
N LYS A 95 -21.16 3.17 -27.34
CA LYS A 95 -21.12 1.73 -27.65
C LYS A 95 -21.96 0.90 -26.69
N SER A 96 -22.07 1.31 -25.43
CA SER A 96 -22.78 0.57 -24.39
C SER A 96 -24.29 0.51 -24.62
N LYS A 97 -24.87 -0.65 -24.33
CA LYS A 97 -26.31 -0.94 -24.37
C LYS A 97 -26.81 -1.34 -22.98
N GLU A 98 -28.14 -1.37 -22.82
CA GLU A 98 -28.78 -1.87 -21.59
C GLU A 98 -28.24 -3.27 -21.22
N GLY A 99 -27.88 -3.45 -19.95
CA GLY A 99 -27.31 -4.70 -19.44
C GLY A 99 -25.79 -4.83 -19.59
N ASP A 100 -25.11 -3.97 -20.36
CA ASP A 100 -23.65 -3.97 -20.43
C ASP A 100 -23.01 -3.55 -19.09
N VAL A 101 -21.72 -3.84 -18.95
CA VAL A 101 -20.90 -3.50 -17.78
C VAL A 101 -19.84 -2.48 -18.15
N VAL A 102 -19.68 -1.45 -17.34
CA VAL A 102 -18.64 -0.42 -17.51
C VAL A 102 -17.87 -0.22 -16.22
N ILE A 103 -16.53 -0.19 -16.33
CA ILE A 103 -15.63 0.20 -15.26
C ILE A 103 -14.96 1.52 -15.61
N PHE A 104 -15.03 2.50 -14.72
CA PHE A 104 -14.14 3.66 -14.74
C PHE A 104 -13.16 3.54 -13.57
N TYR A 105 -11.88 3.70 -13.85
CA TYR A 105 -10.83 3.62 -12.85
C TYR A 105 -9.90 4.82 -13.00
N PHE A 106 -9.58 5.48 -11.90
CA PHE A 106 -8.60 6.57 -11.87
C PHE A 106 -7.61 6.37 -10.71
N SER A 107 -6.33 6.51 -11.01
CA SER A 107 -5.23 6.63 -10.03
C SER A 107 -4.36 7.83 -10.39
N GLY A 108 -4.21 8.76 -9.45
CA GLY A 108 -3.52 10.04 -9.67
C GLY A 108 -3.85 11.04 -8.56
N HIS A 109 -3.51 12.32 -8.76
CA HIS A 109 -3.89 13.40 -7.85
C HIS A 109 -5.36 13.80 -7.98
N GLY A 110 -5.97 14.11 -6.84
CA GLY A 110 -7.23 14.86 -6.75
C GLY A 110 -7.02 16.19 -6.03
N ILE A 111 -8.00 17.10 -6.15
CA ILE A 111 -7.97 18.44 -5.56
C ILE A 111 -9.36 18.97 -5.19
N TYR A 112 -9.38 19.86 -4.19
CA TYR A 112 -10.48 20.75 -3.91
C TYR A 112 -10.32 22.12 -4.53
N ILE A 113 -11.42 22.62 -5.08
CA ILE A 113 -11.51 23.96 -5.64
C ILE A 113 -12.58 24.72 -4.87
N ASP A 114 -12.23 25.89 -4.36
CA ASP A 114 -13.18 26.78 -3.70
C ASP A 114 -14.27 27.20 -4.70
N ASN A 115 -15.51 27.12 -4.24
CA ASN A 115 -16.70 27.48 -4.99
C ASN A 115 -17.71 28.15 -4.05
N VAL A 116 -17.49 29.43 -3.83
CA VAL A 116 -18.31 30.26 -2.93
C VAL A 116 -19.81 30.24 -3.28
N ALA A 117 -20.17 29.95 -4.53
CA ALA A 117 -21.56 29.85 -4.97
C ALA A 117 -22.31 28.68 -4.31
N LEU A 118 -21.59 27.70 -3.77
CA LEU A 118 -22.14 26.51 -3.13
C LEU A 118 -21.96 26.50 -1.60
N ASN A 119 -21.62 27.64 -0.97
CA ASN A 119 -21.41 27.73 0.49
C ASN A 119 -22.60 27.19 1.30
N ASN A 120 -23.82 27.39 0.80
CA ASN A 120 -25.06 26.94 1.44
C ASN A 120 -25.48 25.53 1.01
N ASP A 121 -24.74 24.85 0.13
CA ASP A 121 -25.04 23.48 -0.27
C ASP A 121 -24.64 22.50 0.85
N PRO A 122 -25.54 21.64 1.36
CA PRO A 122 -25.27 20.78 2.50
C PRO A 122 -24.25 19.66 2.20
N ILE A 123 -24.03 19.34 0.92
CA ILE A 123 -23.14 18.27 0.45
C ILE A 123 -21.78 18.84 0.02
N LYS A 124 -21.77 19.87 -0.82
CA LYS A 124 -20.58 20.51 -1.40
C LYS A 124 -19.98 21.59 -0.51
N LYS A 125 -20.76 22.27 0.34
CA LYS A 125 -20.32 23.22 1.38
C LYS A 125 -19.30 24.25 0.90
N GLY A 126 -19.47 24.76 -0.31
CA GLY A 126 -18.58 25.77 -0.89
C GLY A 126 -17.42 25.22 -1.68
N TYR A 127 -17.41 23.94 -2.06
CA TYR A 127 -16.28 23.32 -2.76
C TYR A 127 -16.70 22.45 -3.95
N ASN A 128 -15.82 22.36 -4.94
CA ASN A 128 -15.86 21.38 -6.03
C ASN A 128 -14.67 20.43 -5.93
N GLN A 129 -14.88 19.18 -6.34
CA GLN A 129 -13.82 18.17 -6.45
C GLN A 129 -13.38 18.03 -7.89
N SER A 130 -12.10 17.77 -8.11
CA SER A 130 -11.58 17.49 -9.43
C SER A 130 -10.48 16.45 -9.39
N LEU A 131 -10.42 15.63 -10.44
CA LEU A 131 -9.23 14.86 -10.76
C LEU A 131 -8.23 15.80 -11.45
N ILE A 132 -6.94 15.65 -11.17
CA ILE A 132 -5.87 16.39 -11.84
C ILE A 132 -5.31 15.52 -12.95
N MET A 133 -5.35 16.04 -14.17
CA MET A 133 -4.78 15.44 -15.38
C MET A 133 -3.28 15.75 -15.50
N SER A 134 -2.58 15.03 -16.38
CA SER A 134 -1.11 15.08 -16.46
C SER A 134 -0.53 16.42 -16.91
N ASP A 135 -1.31 17.19 -17.67
CA ASP A 135 -0.95 18.42 -18.35
C ASP A 135 -1.13 19.64 -17.43
N LEU A 136 -0.40 19.72 -16.31
CA LEU A 136 -0.57 20.82 -15.34
C LEU A 136 -0.41 22.20 -15.98
N TYR A 137 0.36 22.32 -17.05
CA TYR A 137 0.52 23.55 -17.84
C TYR A 137 -0.73 24.02 -18.61
N SER A 138 -1.79 23.22 -18.66
CA SER A 138 -2.97 23.53 -19.46
C SER A 138 -3.63 24.86 -19.05
N PRO A 139 -3.96 25.74 -20.01
CA PRO A 139 -4.50 27.06 -19.72
C PRO A 139 -5.90 26.97 -19.09
N GLY A 140 -6.26 27.97 -18.29
CA GLY A 140 -7.59 28.07 -17.68
C GLY A 140 -7.97 26.89 -16.79
N TYR A 141 -6.98 26.22 -16.18
CA TYR A 141 -7.18 25.01 -15.37
C TYR A 141 -7.83 23.84 -16.14
N ASN A 142 -7.61 23.75 -17.45
CA ASN A 142 -8.13 22.65 -18.27
C ASN A 142 -7.52 21.28 -17.92
N CYS A 143 -6.49 21.22 -17.08
CA CYS A 143 -6.01 19.99 -16.45
C CYS A 143 -6.97 19.44 -15.37
N LEU A 144 -8.01 20.18 -14.98
CA LEU A 144 -8.96 19.77 -13.96
C LEU A 144 -10.16 19.06 -14.59
N LEU A 145 -10.34 17.77 -14.33
CA LEU A 145 -11.55 17.01 -14.66
C LEU A 145 -12.53 16.99 -13.47
N LYS A 146 -13.47 17.93 -13.50
CA LYS A 146 -14.42 18.23 -12.42
C LYS A 146 -15.42 17.09 -12.16
N ASP A 147 -15.86 16.99 -10.90
CA ASP A 147 -16.87 16.02 -10.45
C ASP A 147 -18.20 16.12 -11.20
N ASN A 148 -18.69 17.34 -11.43
CA ASN A 148 -19.93 17.60 -12.16
C ASN A 148 -19.86 17.05 -13.59
N THR A 149 -18.75 17.22 -14.30
CA THR A 149 -18.54 16.64 -15.64
C THR A 149 -18.66 15.12 -15.61
N LEU A 150 -18.00 14.47 -14.65
CA LEU A 150 -18.06 13.01 -14.49
C LEU A 150 -19.47 12.54 -14.12
N LYS A 151 -20.14 13.21 -13.17
CA LYS A 151 -21.52 12.89 -12.76
C LYS A 151 -22.49 12.95 -13.94
N LYS A 152 -22.40 13.95 -14.82
CA LYS A 152 -23.24 14.03 -16.03
C LYS A 152 -23.07 12.81 -16.93
N ILE A 153 -21.83 12.38 -17.15
CA ILE A 153 -21.54 11.22 -18.00
C ILE A 153 -21.99 9.93 -17.32
N PHE A 154 -21.70 9.75 -16.03
CA PHE A 154 -22.11 8.57 -15.26
C PHE A 154 -23.63 8.44 -15.16
N ASN A 155 -24.35 9.54 -14.98
CA ASN A 155 -25.82 9.53 -14.99
C ASN A 155 -26.38 9.10 -16.36
N GLN A 156 -25.68 9.34 -17.47
CA GLN A 156 -26.10 8.82 -18.78
C GLN A 156 -25.90 7.29 -18.89
N PHE A 157 -24.84 6.72 -18.30
CA PHE A 157 -24.71 5.27 -18.21
C PHE A 157 -25.83 4.65 -17.37
N VAL A 158 -26.13 5.25 -16.22
CA VAL A 158 -27.23 4.81 -15.34
C VAL A 158 -28.58 4.92 -16.07
N ALA A 159 -28.83 6.01 -16.79
CA ALA A 159 -30.05 6.19 -17.59
C ALA A 159 -30.18 5.13 -18.70
N LYS A 160 -29.07 4.67 -19.27
CA LYS A 160 -29.02 3.53 -20.21
C LYS A 160 -29.12 2.16 -19.54
N LYS A 161 -29.28 2.10 -18.20
CA LYS A 161 -29.28 0.87 -17.39
C LYS A 161 -28.02 0.01 -17.61
N VAL A 162 -26.89 0.68 -17.80
CA VAL A 162 -25.57 0.05 -17.80
C VAL A 162 -25.13 -0.15 -16.36
N THR A 163 -24.57 -1.31 -16.04
CA THR A 163 -23.97 -1.56 -14.72
C THR A 163 -22.63 -0.83 -14.65
N LEU A 164 -22.54 0.23 -13.84
CA LEU A 164 -21.36 1.08 -13.75
C LEU A 164 -20.67 0.91 -12.40
N THR A 165 -19.36 0.67 -12.42
CA THR A 165 -18.50 0.75 -11.23
C THR A 165 -17.37 1.74 -11.47
N THR A 166 -17.22 2.67 -10.54
CA THR A 166 -16.20 3.72 -10.55
C THR A 166 -15.26 3.51 -9.37
N ILE A 167 -13.95 3.63 -9.60
CA ILE A 167 -12.93 3.43 -8.58
C ILE A 167 -11.94 4.60 -8.64
N PHE A 168 -11.78 5.30 -7.53
CA PHE A 168 -10.92 6.48 -7.40
C PHE A 168 -9.83 6.23 -6.36
N ASP A 169 -8.61 5.98 -6.83
CA ASP A 169 -7.41 5.89 -6.01
C ASP A 169 -6.64 7.22 -6.04
N CYS A 170 -7.24 8.24 -5.45
CA CYS A 170 -6.74 9.62 -5.36
C CYS A 170 -7.19 10.28 -4.05
N CYS A 171 -6.56 11.37 -3.63
CA CYS A 171 -7.08 12.19 -2.53
C CYS A 171 -8.37 12.91 -2.95
N TYR A 172 -9.14 13.34 -1.97
CA TYR A 172 -10.39 14.10 -2.12
C TYR A 172 -11.57 13.36 -2.74
N SER A 173 -11.90 12.22 -2.13
CA SER A 173 -13.27 11.68 -2.13
C SER A 173 -14.20 12.24 -1.04
N GLY A 174 -13.73 13.24 -0.30
CA GLY A 174 -14.55 14.33 0.23
C GLY A 174 -13.80 15.36 1.10
N ASN A 175 -14.52 16.15 1.92
CA ASN A 175 -14.25 17.35 2.74
C ASN A 175 -12.96 17.48 3.60
N MET A 176 -11.98 18.30 3.18
CA MET A 176 -10.93 18.84 4.08
C MET A 176 -10.45 20.26 3.78
N SER A 177 -11.36 21.23 3.89
CA SER A 177 -11.04 22.66 3.98
C SER A 177 -11.75 23.33 5.16
N MET A 178 -12.28 22.54 6.11
CA MET A 178 -12.78 23.07 7.37
C MET A 178 -12.16 22.32 8.53
N THR A 179 -11.15 22.94 9.12
CA THR A 179 -10.80 23.00 10.55
C THR A 179 -9.28 22.93 10.70
N LEU A 180 -8.74 23.90 11.43
CA LEU A 180 -7.51 23.77 12.20
C LEU A 180 -7.60 22.53 13.10
N SER A 181 -7.46 21.32 12.57
CA SER A 181 -7.24 20.15 13.40
C SER A 181 -5.78 20.17 13.82
N SER A 182 -5.54 20.74 15.00
CA SER A 182 -4.31 20.66 15.78
C SER A 182 -3.95 19.23 16.24
N GLY A 183 -4.50 18.20 15.59
CA GLY A 183 -4.04 16.83 15.72
C GLY A 183 -2.89 16.62 14.74
N PHE A 184 -1.69 16.41 15.25
CA PHE A 184 -0.53 16.03 14.45
C PHE A 184 -0.93 14.91 13.46
N MET A 185 -0.68 15.17 12.18
CA MET A 185 -0.76 14.17 11.11
C MET A 185 0.13 12.99 11.55
N GLU A 186 -0.40 11.77 11.62
CA GLU A 186 0.50 10.66 11.96
C GLU A 186 1.20 10.17 10.71
N PRO A 187 2.49 9.83 10.82
CA PRO A 187 3.31 9.46 9.68
C PRO A 187 2.71 8.28 8.90
N ASN A 188 2.81 8.33 7.57
CA ASN A 188 2.74 7.12 6.75
C ASN A 188 3.86 6.18 7.25
N PRO A 189 3.56 4.97 7.75
CA PRO A 189 4.58 4.10 8.31
C PRO A 189 5.62 3.64 7.27
N TYR A 190 5.39 3.86 5.96
CA TYR A 190 6.28 3.45 4.85
C TYR A 190 7.19 4.56 4.31
N VAL A 191 7.29 5.71 4.97
CA VAL A 191 8.15 6.83 4.54
C VAL A 191 8.81 7.51 5.76
N ASP A 192 10.13 7.61 5.73
CA ASP A 192 10.97 8.38 6.66
C ASP A 192 11.81 9.38 5.87
N ASP A 193 11.29 10.59 5.74
CA ASP A 193 12.14 11.73 5.98
C ASP A 193 11.25 12.81 6.62
N GLY A 194 11.70 13.38 7.73
CA GLY A 194 10.94 14.42 8.45
C GLY A 194 10.84 15.75 7.68
N ILE A 195 10.90 15.76 6.35
CA ILE A 195 10.99 16.97 5.50
C ILE A 195 10.14 16.85 4.20
N THR A 196 9.84 15.67 3.65
CA THR A 196 9.14 15.51 2.36
C THR A 196 7.85 14.66 2.43
N ASP A 197 6.92 15.09 3.28
CA ASP A 197 5.58 14.52 3.44
C ASP A 197 4.74 14.48 2.13
N THR A 198 5.11 15.23 1.07
CA THR A 198 4.27 15.42 -0.12
C THR A 198 4.41 14.37 -1.23
N SER A 199 5.51 13.60 -1.30
CA SER A 199 5.79 12.75 -2.48
C SER A 199 5.10 11.38 -2.51
N SER A 200 4.38 11.01 -1.44
CA SER A 200 3.61 9.75 -1.35
C SER A 200 2.10 9.98 -1.25
N LEU A 201 1.65 11.23 -1.25
CA LEU A 201 0.26 11.60 -1.10
C LEU A 201 -0.33 11.93 -2.47
N LYS A 202 -1.49 11.36 -2.78
CA LYS A 202 -2.17 11.58 -4.06
C LYS A 202 -3.01 12.88 -4.07
N SER A 203 -2.45 13.97 -3.55
CA SER A 203 -3.05 15.32 -3.50
C SER A 203 -2.06 16.39 -3.96
N MET A 204 -2.55 17.45 -4.60
CA MET A 204 -1.82 18.71 -4.78
C MET A 204 -2.65 19.86 -4.19
N TYR A 205 -1.97 20.88 -3.67
CA TYR A 205 -2.64 22.10 -3.22
C TYR A 205 -2.88 23.07 -4.39
N ILE A 206 -3.89 23.95 -4.29
CA ILE A 206 -4.26 24.86 -5.38
C ILE A 206 -3.18 25.91 -5.66
N ASP A 207 -2.45 26.34 -4.62
CA ASP A 207 -1.31 27.25 -4.70
C ASP A 207 -0.08 26.60 -5.37
N GLU A 208 0.06 25.27 -5.29
CA GLU A 208 1.06 24.52 -6.06
C GLU A 208 0.76 24.51 -7.57
N LEU A 209 -0.52 24.63 -7.97
CA LEU A 209 -0.85 24.94 -9.36
C LEU A 209 -0.51 26.40 -9.72
N ASP A 210 -0.45 27.34 -8.79
CA ASP A 210 -0.38 28.78 -9.09
C ASP A 210 1.06 29.33 -9.33
N ARG A 211 2.08 28.46 -9.50
CA ARG A 211 3.47 28.89 -9.65
C ARG A 211 3.82 29.46 -11.05
N MET A 212 3.75 30.80 -11.17
CA MET A 212 4.57 31.78 -11.93
C MET A 212 5.02 31.55 -13.40
N THR A 213 4.61 30.50 -14.11
CA THR A 213 4.94 30.36 -15.56
C THR A 213 3.73 30.19 -16.48
N ARG A 214 2.52 30.29 -15.92
CA ARG A 214 1.30 30.38 -16.69
C ARG A 214 1.02 31.87 -16.96
N ASP A 215 0.58 32.21 -18.17
CA ASP A 215 -0.15 33.46 -18.43
C ASP A 215 -1.49 33.41 -17.66
N ILE A 216 -1.43 33.51 -16.33
CA ILE A 216 -2.61 33.59 -15.44
C ILE A 216 -2.97 35.06 -15.34
N ASP A 217 -4.16 35.40 -15.80
CA ASP A 217 -4.81 36.64 -15.41
C ASP A 217 -5.04 36.58 -13.89
N MET A 218 -4.26 37.35 -13.13
CA MET A 218 -4.36 37.43 -11.66
C MET A 218 -5.70 37.98 -11.16
N ASN A 219 -6.59 38.46 -12.06
CA ASN A 219 -7.98 38.77 -11.71
C ASN A 219 -8.87 37.51 -11.58
N VAL A 220 -8.35 36.34 -11.97
CA VAL A 220 -9.03 35.05 -11.84
C VAL A 220 -8.38 34.23 -10.73
N MET A 221 -8.59 34.65 -9.48
CA MET A 221 -8.61 33.65 -8.39
C MET A 221 -9.55 32.51 -8.82
N PRO A 222 -9.27 31.23 -8.51
CA PRO A 222 -10.12 30.12 -8.91
C PRO A 222 -11.39 30.05 -8.04
N ILE A 223 -12.11 31.16 -7.90
CA ILE A 223 -13.52 31.14 -7.55
C ILE A 223 -14.23 30.65 -8.81
N ILE A 224 -14.24 29.33 -9.00
CA ILE A 224 -15.08 28.73 -10.03
C ILE A 224 -16.52 28.89 -9.55
N VAL A 225 -17.26 29.82 -10.14
CA VAL A 225 -18.70 29.98 -9.92
C VAL A 225 -19.43 28.90 -10.72
N ASP A 226 -19.40 27.66 -10.24
CA ASP A 226 -20.21 26.56 -10.77
C ASP A 226 -21.41 26.35 -9.86
N GLN A 227 -22.59 26.79 -10.31
CA GLN A 227 -23.83 26.70 -9.55
C GLN A 227 -24.55 25.35 -9.72
N GLU A 228 -24.04 24.47 -10.58
CA GLU A 228 -24.76 23.25 -10.94
C GLU A 228 -24.63 22.18 -9.86
N ILE A 229 -25.76 21.78 -9.30
CA ILE A 229 -25.85 20.69 -8.33
C ILE A 229 -26.36 19.45 -9.06
N ILE A 230 -25.49 18.46 -9.22
CA ILE A 230 -25.79 17.22 -9.94
C ILE A 230 -25.86 16.08 -8.93
N ALA A 231 -27.01 15.41 -8.89
CA ALA A 231 -27.22 14.23 -8.04
C ALA A 231 -26.19 13.14 -8.34
N ARG A 232 -25.77 12.42 -7.30
CA ARG A 232 -24.84 11.29 -7.44
C ARG A 232 -25.55 10.15 -8.19
N PRO A 233 -24.86 9.41 -9.06
CA PRO A 233 -25.47 8.26 -9.74
C PRO A 233 -26.05 7.22 -8.78
N SER A 234 -25.44 7.05 -7.59
CA SER A 234 -25.93 6.16 -6.53
C SER A 234 -27.28 6.57 -5.92
N GLU A 235 -27.68 7.85 -6.05
CA GLU A 235 -28.96 8.35 -5.55
C GLU A 235 -30.12 8.02 -6.50
N THR A 236 -29.81 7.57 -7.73
CA THR A 236 -30.83 7.06 -8.66
C THR A 236 -31.28 5.68 -8.22
N GLN A 237 -32.60 5.48 -8.11
CA GLN A 237 -33.18 4.19 -7.73
C GLN A 237 -32.83 3.11 -8.77
N ASN A 238 -32.40 1.94 -8.32
CA ASN A 238 -31.99 0.81 -9.18
C ASN A 238 -30.86 1.17 -10.15
N SER A 239 -29.95 2.06 -9.75
CA SER A 239 -28.88 2.57 -10.62
C SER A 239 -27.88 1.51 -11.05
N ASN A 240 -27.81 0.36 -10.36
CA ASN A 240 -26.74 -0.62 -10.52
C ASN A 240 -25.33 0.01 -10.43
N PHE A 241 -25.22 1.17 -9.77
CA PHE A 241 -24.01 1.96 -9.68
C PHE A 241 -23.20 1.60 -8.43
N VAL A 242 -21.87 1.66 -8.55
CA VAL A 242 -20.94 1.60 -7.42
C VAL A 242 -19.86 2.66 -7.61
N ALA A 243 -19.56 3.42 -6.56
CA ALA A 243 -18.34 4.19 -6.42
C ALA A 243 -17.55 3.69 -5.21
N ILE A 244 -16.27 3.41 -5.43
CA ILE A 244 -15.28 3.07 -4.41
C ILE A 244 -14.20 4.15 -4.44
N SER A 245 -13.98 4.82 -3.33
CA SER A 245 -12.97 5.87 -3.25
C SER A 245 -11.98 5.62 -2.12
N ALA A 246 -10.74 6.07 -2.33
CA ALA A 246 -9.61 5.67 -1.49
C ALA A 246 -9.72 6.14 -0.04
N CYS A 247 -10.20 7.35 0.19
CA CYS A 247 -10.20 7.94 1.52
C CYS A 247 -11.50 8.68 1.82
N LYS A 248 -11.71 8.95 3.10
CA LYS A 248 -12.69 9.94 3.50
C LYS A 248 -12.20 11.31 3.10
N ASP A 249 -13.14 12.16 3.38
CA ASP A 249 -13.13 13.54 3.16
C ASP A 249 -11.93 14.29 3.77
N ASP A 250 -11.74 14.03 5.03
CA ASP A 250 -10.75 14.58 5.93
C ASP A 250 -9.42 13.81 5.90
N GLU A 251 -9.16 13.05 4.83
CA GLU A 251 -8.06 12.11 4.75
C GLU A 251 -7.38 12.14 3.37
N LYS A 252 -6.14 11.63 3.31
CA LYS A 252 -5.37 11.55 2.07
C LYS A 252 -5.19 10.09 1.63
N ALA A 253 -5.28 9.87 0.32
CA ALA A 253 -4.91 8.62 -0.32
C ALA A 253 -3.37 8.50 -0.43
N SER A 254 -2.84 7.33 -0.10
CA SER A 254 -1.39 7.08 -0.04
C SER A 254 -0.90 6.18 -1.17
N GLU A 255 0.31 6.45 -1.65
CA GLU A 255 1.15 5.47 -2.32
C GLU A 255 1.87 4.59 -1.29
N ILE A 256 1.85 3.29 -1.53
CA ILE A 256 2.57 2.28 -0.76
C ILE A 256 3.46 1.46 -1.69
N TRP A 257 4.44 0.78 -1.13
CA TRP A 257 5.19 -0.25 -1.84
C TRP A 257 4.70 -1.62 -1.35
N ASP A 258 4.37 -2.49 -2.28
CA ASP A 258 3.86 -3.82 -1.99
C ASP A 258 4.96 -4.84 -1.65
N GLU A 259 4.61 -6.07 -1.30
CA GLU A 259 5.54 -7.12 -0.90
C GLU A 259 6.47 -7.63 -2.03
N SER A 260 6.63 -6.88 -3.11
CA SER A 260 7.64 -7.08 -4.16
C SER A 260 8.43 -5.81 -4.46
N GLY A 261 8.16 -4.73 -3.75
CA GLY A 261 8.77 -3.41 -3.93
C GLY A 261 8.20 -2.63 -5.09
N VAL A 262 6.99 -2.97 -5.51
CA VAL A 262 6.29 -2.26 -6.56
C VAL A 262 5.43 -1.17 -5.93
N PRO A 263 5.52 0.09 -6.38
CA PRO A 263 4.66 1.15 -5.89
C PRO A 263 3.22 0.98 -6.42
N HIS A 264 2.27 1.21 -5.53
CA HIS A 264 0.83 1.11 -5.75
C HIS A 264 0.06 2.13 -4.92
N GLY A 265 -1.14 2.49 -5.35
CA GLY A 265 -2.13 3.08 -4.47
C GLY A 265 -2.61 2.10 -3.41
N ALA A 266 -2.76 2.58 -2.17
CA ALA A 266 -3.22 1.79 -1.04
C ALA A 266 -4.57 1.08 -1.30
N LEU A 267 -5.52 1.79 -1.92
CA LEU A 267 -6.82 1.24 -2.29
C LEU A 267 -6.67 0.16 -3.36
N THR A 268 -5.88 0.42 -4.38
CA THR A 268 -5.68 -0.53 -5.49
C THR A 268 -5.03 -1.81 -4.99
N LYS A 269 -3.98 -1.71 -4.17
CA LYS A 269 -3.37 -2.89 -3.57
C LYS A 269 -4.35 -3.66 -2.69
N ALA A 270 -5.21 -2.97 -1.94
CA ALA A 270 -6.25 -3.63 -1.13
C ALA A 270 -7.25 -4.43 -2.00
N ILE A 271 -7.68 -3.87 -3.13
CA ILE A 271 -8.54 -4.57 -4.12
C ILE A 271 -7.82 -5.79 -4.69
N LEU A 272 -6.57 -5.62 -5.15
CA LEU A 272 -5.78 -6.71 -5.72
C LEU A 272 -5.56 -7.83 -4.70
N SER A 273 -5.18 -7.49 -3.46
CA SER A 273 -5.00 -8.44 -2.36
C SER A 273 -6.26 -9.25 -2.04
N ALA A 274 -7.45 -8.63 -2.11
CA ALA A 274 -8.72 -9.34 -1.90
C ALA A 274 -8.91 -10.47 -2.92
N TYR A 275 -8.51 -10.24 -4.17
CA TYR A 275 -8.60 -11.23 -5.25
C TYR A 275 -7.44 -12.22 -5.26
N GLU A 276 -6.25 -11.84 -4.79
CA GLU A 276 -5.14 -12.76 -4.60
C GLU A 276 -5.43 -13.83 -3.54
N LYS A 277 -6.12 -13.44 -2.47
CA LYS A 277 -6.45 -14.33 -1.34
C LYS A 277 -7.66 -15.23 -1.60
N SER A 278 -8.37 -15.06 -2.72
CA SER A 278 -9.57 -15.83 -3.06
C SER A 278 -9.45 -16.53 -4.40
N SER A 279 -9.66 -17.85 -4.41
CA SER A 279 -9.79 -18.66 -5.65
C SER A 279 -11.18 -18.61 -6.28
N LYS A 280 -12.16 -18.01 -5.59
CA LYS A 280 -13.54 -17.84 -6.04
C LYS A 280 -13.87 -16.37 -6.21
N ASP A 281 -14.93 -16.07 -6.94
CA ASP A 281 -15.45 -14.71 -6.94
C ASP A 281 -15.93 -14.31 -5.53
N ILE A 282 -15.95 -13.01 -5.25
CA ILE A 282 -16.39 -12.47 -3.95
C ILE A 282 -17.47 -11.43 -4.18
N SER A 283 -18.44 -11.39 -3.26
CA SER A 283 -19.48 -10.37 -3.29
C SER A 283 -18.90 -8.99 -3.03
N LEU A 284 -19.57 -7.95 -3.53
CA LEU A 284 -19.21 -6.58 -3.28
C LEU A 284 -19.15 -6.32 -1.77
N ALA A 285 -20.14 -6.78 -1.00
CA ALA A 285 -20.15 -6.61 0.45
C ALA A 285 -18.89 -7.22 1.13
N THR A 286 -18.46 -8.41 0.69
CA THR A 286 -17.22 -9.03 1.17
C THR A 286 -15.99 -8.24 0.73
N LEU A 287 -15.94 -7.81 -0.54
CA LEU A 287 -14.83 -7.02 -1.07
C LEU A 287 -14.66 -5.70 -0.29
N LEU A 288 -15.73 -4.94 -0.06
CA LEU A 288 -15.67 -3.67 0.67
C LEU A 288 -15.14 -3.86 2.09
N LYS A 289 -15.56 -4.92 2.79
CA LYS A 289 -15.04 -5.27 4.13
C LYS A 289 -13.56 -5.65 4.07
N THR A 290 -13.16 -6.44 3.09
CA THR A 290 -11.76 -6.83 2.91
C THR A 290 -10.89 -5.61 2.61
N ILE A 291 -11.32 -4.70 1.73
CA ILE A 291 -10.61 -3.45 1.43
C ILE A 291 -10.35 -2.65 2.72
N THR A 292 -11.37 -2.41 3.54
CA THR A 292 -11.21 -1.69 4.81
C THR A 292 -10.25 -2.40 5.76
N THR A 293 -10.31 -3.74 5.82
CA THR A 293 -9.41 -4.55 6.67
C THR A 293 -7.96 -4.48 6.18
N GLU A 294 -7.73 -4.62 4.88
CA GLU A 294 -6.39 -4.54 4.29
C GLU A 294 -5.73 -3.20 4.61
N ILE A 295 -6.44 -2.09 4.41
CA ILE A 295 -5.87 -0.75 4.61
C ILE A 295 -5.61 -0.47 6.10
N SER A 296 -6.57 -0.76 6.98
CA SER A 296 -6.45 -0.44 8.41
C SER A 296 -5.53 -1.39 9.18
N ILE A 297 -5.55 -2.70 8.88
CA ILE A 297 -4.85 -3.71 9.68
C ILE A 297 -3.50 -4.10 9.06
N ASN A 298 -3.47 -4.36 7.76
CA ASN A 298 -2.27 -4.88 7.09
C ASN A 298 -1.36 -3.74 6.63
N GLN A 299 -1.94 -2.75 5.95
CA GLN A 299 -1.21 -1.56 5.51
C GLN A 299 -0.99 -0.60 6.69
N LYS A 300 -1.86 -0.60 7.71
CA LYS A 300 -1.80 0.29 8.89
C LYS A 300 -1.88 1.78 8.52
N LEU A 301 -2.73 2.11 7.56
CA LEU A 301 -2.96 3.48 7.15
C LEU A 301 -4.18 4.06 7.87
N LYS A 302 -4.14 5.38 8.12
CA LYS A 302 -5.30 6.14 8.62
C LYS A 302 -6.42 6.27 7.59
N GLN A 303 -6.07 6.17 6.31
CA GLN A 303 -6.97 6.20 5.16
C GLN A 303 -8.17 5.25 5.35
N LYS A 304 -9.40 5.79 5.25
CA LYS A 304 -10.67 5.06 5.32
C LYS A 304 -11.42 5.17 4.00
N PRO A 305 -11.51 4.10 3.21
CA PRO A 305 -12.27 4.11 1.97
C PRO A 305 -13.74 4.48 2.17
N THR A 306 -14.30 5.17 1.19
CA THR A 306 -15.72 5.52 1.13
C THR A 306 -16.40 4.77 -0.02
N PHE A 307 -17.67 4.43 0.18
CA PHE A 307 -18.44 3.63 -0.77
C PHE A 307 -19.83 4.23 -0.95
N HIS A 308 -20.20 4.53 -2.20
CA HIS A 308 -21.53 5.00 -2.56
C HIS A 308 -22.09 4.10 -3.66
N TYR A 309 -23.15 3.35 -3.38
CA TYR A 309 -23.61 2.30 -4.29
C TYR A 309 -25.08 1.94 -4.11
N ASP A 310 -25.66 1.33 -5.13
CA ASP A 310 -26.96 0.67 -5.08
C ASP A 310 -26.88 -0.60 -4.23
N GLY A 311 -27.65 -0.68 -3.13
CA GLY A 311 -27.64 -1.82 -2.21
C GLY A 311 -27.89 -3.18 -2.86
N LYS A 312 -28.56 -3.24 -4.02
CA LYS A 312 -28.75 -4.49 -4.80
C LYS A 312 -27.44 -5.07 -5.33
N ARG A 313 -26.39 -4.25 -5.46
CA ARG A 313 -25.05 -4.68 -5.89
C ARG A 313 -24.32 -5.51 -4.83
N ASN A 314 -24.78 -5.53 -3.57
CA ASN A 314 -24.09 -6.23 -2.47
C ASN A 314 -23.86 -7.72 -2.71
N THR A 315 -24.77 -8.39 -3.43
CA THR A 315 -24.71 -9.83 -3.71
C THR A 315 -23.98 -10.17 -5.01
N HIS A 316 -23.65 -9.16 -5.82
CA HIS A 316 -22.91 -9.30 -7.07
C HIS A 316 -21.42 -9.08 -6.85
N ASN A 317 -20.59 -9.43 -7.82
CA ASN A 317 -19.15 -9.16 -7.76
C ASN A 317 -18.83 -7.67 -8.03
N LEU A 318 -17.54 -7.33 -8.04
CA LEU A 318 -17.05 -5.96 -8.30
C LEU A 318 -17.64 -5.34 -9.57
N ILE A 319 -17.79 -6.14 -10.63
CA ILE A 319 -18.27 -5.67 -11.93
C ILE A 319 -19.80 -5.72 -12.05
N GLY A 320 -20.49 -6.16 -10.99
CA GLY A 320 -21.95 -6.20 -10.89
C GLY A 320 -22.60 -7.40 -11.57
N LEU A 321 -21.84 -8.48 -11.78
CA LEU A 321 -22.35 -9.74 -12.29
C LEU A 321 -22.52 -10.78 -11.18
N PRO A 322 -23.34 -11.83 -11.39
CA PRO A 322 -23.47 -12.93 -10.45
C PRO A 322 -22.12 -13.57 -10.13
N LEU A 323 -21.96 -14.01 -8.87
CA LEU A 323 -20.73 -14.62 -8.39
C LEU A 323 -20.41 -15.91 -9.15
N GLN A 324 -19.16 -16.04 -9.58
CA GLN A 324 -18.67 -17.25 -10.22
C GLN A 324 -18.01 -18.19 -9.19
N THR A 325 -18.31 -19.48 -9.30
CA THR A 325 -17.80 -20.52 -8.39
C THR A 325 -16.37 -20.96 -8.71
N GLN A 326 -15.88 -20.63 -9.91
CA GLN A 326 -14.50 -20.84 -10.35
C GLN A 326 -13.99 -19.56 -11.04
N THR A 327 -12.71 -19.27 -10.85
CA THR A 327 -12.02 -18.18 -11.53
C THR A 327 -10.90 -18.73 -12.38
N ASN A 328 -10.55 -18.03 -13.46
CA ASN A 328 -9.41 -18.43 -14.27
C ASN A 328 -8.13 -18.34 -13.42
N PRO A 329 -7.31 -19.39 -13.39
CA PRO A 329 -6.05 -19.32 -12.67
C PRO A 329 -5.11 -18.32 -13.36
N ARG A 330 -4.24 -17.67 -12.59
CA ARG A 330 -3.19 -16.82 -13.17
C ARG A 330 -2.21 -17.70 -13.95
N THR A 331 -1.96 -17.33 -15.20
CA THR A 331 -1.06 -18.07 -16.09
C THR A 331 -0.02 -17.15 -16.71
N ALA A 332 1.12 -17.71 -17.05
CA ALA A 332 2.19 -17.03 -17.76
C ALA A 332 2.76 -17.97 -18.84
N THR A 333 3.04 -17.42 -20.02
CA THR A 333 3.53 -18.17 -21.18
C THR A 333 5.00 -17.91 -21.41
N CYS A 334 5.77 -18.97 -21.64
CA CYS A 334 7.16 -18.88 -22.06
C CYS A 334 7.25 -18.25 -23.46
N ILE A 335 7.93 -17.11 -23.57
CA ILE A 335 8.17 -16.41 -24.85
C ILE A 335 9.60 -16.57 -25.36
N GLU A 336 10.52 -16.96 -24.48
CA GLU A 336 11.93 -17.14 -24.80
C GLU A 336 12.58 -18.15 -23.84
N VAL A 337 13.61 -18.86 -24.33
CA VAL A 337 14.35 -19.88 -23.59
C VAL A 337 15.84 -19.61 -23.74
N HIS A 338 16.56 -19.51 -22.62
CA HIS A 338 17.98 -19.20 -22.54
C HIS A 338 18.71 -20.16 -21.59
N LYS A 339 19.35 -21.20 -22.12
CA LYS A 339 20.06 -22.23 -21.32
C LYS A 339 19.18 -22.79 -20.19
N ASN A 340 19.33 -22.27 -18.96
CA ASN A 340 18.63 -22.73 -17.75
C ASN A 340 17.52 -21.76 -17.27
N SER A 341 17.29 -20.66 -17.99
CA SER A 341 16.22 -19.70 -17.69
C SER A 341 15.24 -19.57 -18.85
N ILE A 342 14.02 -19.14 -18.52
CA ILE A 342 12.98 -18.81 -19.48
C ILE A 342 12.43 -17.42 -19.20
N THR A 343 12.01 -16.74 -20.26
CA THR A 343 11.29 -15.46 -20.18
C THR A 343 9.79 -15.73 -20.29
N LEU A 344 9.02 -15.19 -19.37
CA LEU A 344 7.55 -15.24 -19.32
C LEU A 344 6.96 -13.90 -19.78
N ASN A 345 5.81 -13.95 -20.46
CA ASN A 345 5.05 -12.77 -20.91
C ASN A 345 4.18 -12.11 -19.83
N SER A 346 4.50 -12.32 -18.56
CA SER A 346 3.71 -11.78 -17.47
C SER A 346 4.63 -11.34 -16.34
N GLY A 347 4.28 -10.20 -15.74
CA GLY A 347 5.11 -9.52 -14.75
C GLY A 347 4.35 -9.17 -13.48
N TYR A 348 4.84 -8.17 -12.76
CA TYR A 348 4.23 -7.78 -11.49
C TYR A 348 2.84 -7.15 -11.66
N ILE A 349 2.53 -6.54 -12.81
CA ILE A 349 1.16 -6.01 -13.07
C ILE A 349 0.13 -7.13 -13.23
N ASP A 350 0.59 -8.33 -13.58
CA ASP A 350 -0.23 -9.54 -13.64
C ASP A 350 -0.25 -10.29 -12.30
N GLY A 351 0.39 -9.69 -11.29
CA GLY A 351 0.47 -10.19 -9.93
C GLY A 351 1.42 -11.38 -9.75
N PHE A 352 2.44 -11.48 -10.60
CA PHE A 352 3.59 -12.36 -10.37
C PHE A 352 4.65 -11.67 -9.51
N ALA A 353 5.45 -12.47 -8.81
CA ALA A 353 6.51 -12.00 -7.93
C ALA A 353 7.72 -12.93 -7.93
N ASN A 354 8.86 -12.42 -7.49
CA ASN A 354 10.04 -13.25 -7.22
C ASN A 354 9.69 -14.35 -6.21
N GLY A 355 10.12 -15.58 -6.45
CA GLY A 355 9.81 -16.74 -5.61
C GLY A 355 8.51 -17.46 -5.94
N ASN A 356 7.63 -16.88 -6.77
CA ASN A 356 6.44 -17.56 -7.23
C ASN A 356 6.81 -18.87 -7.94
N VAL A 357 6.05 -19.92 -7.64
CA VAL A 357 6.17 -21.21 -8.31
C VAL A 357 5.02 -21.39 -9.29
N LEU A 358 5.35 -21.81 -10.52
CA LEU A 358 4.38 -22.13 -11.54
C LEU A 358 4.59 -23.54 -12.08
N PHE A 359 3.50 -24.17 -12.55
CA PHE A 359 3.50 -25.55 -13.05
C PHE A 359 2.91 -25.68 -14.45
N ASN A 360 3.46 -26.62 -15.23
CA ASN A 360 2.91 -27.06 -16.50
C ASN A 360 3.14 -28.57 -16.67
N LYS A 361 2.08 -29.39 -16.60
CA LYS A 361 2.12 -30.84 -16.94
C LYS A 361 3.35 -31.62 -16.42
N GLY A 362 3.77 -31.35 -15.18
CA GLY A 362 4.93 -32.00 -14.53
C GLY A 362 6.19 -31.12 -14.45
N ASP A 363 6.28 -30.06 -15.25
CA ASP A 363 7.33 -29.06 -15.15
C ASP A 363 7.03 -28.05 -14.05
N LYS A 364 8.07 -27.69 -13.30
CA LYS A 364 8.03 -26.71 -12.23
C LYS A 364 9.07 -25.62 -12.51
N ILE A 365 8.62 -24.38 -12.48
CA ILE A 365 9.49 -23.21 -12.62
C ILE A 365 9.35 -22.31 -11.40
N THR A 366 10.41 -21.56 -11.10
CA THR A 366 10.38 -20.52 -10.06
C THR A 366 10.83 -19.20 -10.66
N ILE A 367 10.03 -18.14 -10.45
CA ILE A 367 10.38 -16.79 -10.88
C ILE A 367 11.55 -16.30 -10.03
N ASN A 368 12.67 -16.00 -10.66
CA ASN A 368 13.85 -15.44 -10.00
C ASN A 368 13.87 -13.91 -10.10
N LYS A 369 13.34 -13.36 -11.20
CA LYS A 369 13.27 -11.91 -11.41
C LYS A 369 11.96 -11.53 -12.08
N VAL A 370 11.29 -10.53 -11.56
CA VAL A 370 10.05 -9.98 -12.13
C VAL A 370 10.28 -8.55 -12.62
N TYR A 371 9.69 -8.24 -13.77
CA TYR A 371 9.62 -6.92 -14.39
C TYR A 371 8.15 -6.53 -14.50
N ARG A 372 7.85 -5.36 -15.09
CA ARG A 372 6.48 -4.84 -15.18
C ARG A 372 5.55 -5.82 -15.88
N ASP A 373 5.92 -6.27 -17.07
CA ASP A 373 5.12 -7.04 -18.02
C ASP A 373 5.75 -8.41 -18.35
N SER A 374 6.85 -8.75 -17.69
CA SER A 374 7.62 -9.96 -17.98
C SER A 374 8.31 -10.48 -16.73
N ALA A 375 8.76 -11.72 -16.77
CA ALA A 375 9.50 -12.35 -15.69
C ALA A 375 10.54 -13.34 -16.22
N ILE A 376 11.62 -13.53 -15.48
CA ILE A 376 12.62 -14.56 -15.73
C ILE A 376 12.43 -15.65 -14.68
N ALA A 377 12.19 -16.86 -15.14
CA ALA A 377 12.05 -18.04 -14.30
C ALA A 377 13.18 -19.06 -14.57
N ILE A 378 13.49 -19.86 -13.56
CA ILE A 378 14.45 -20.96 -13.64
C ILE A 378 13.67 -22.26 -13.61
N ALA A 379 14.01 -23.18 -14.53
CA ALA A 379 13.44 -24.53 -14.55
C ALA A 379 14.04 -25.37 -13.41
N LEU A 380 13.17 -25.99 -12.60
CA LEU A 380 13.60 -26.90 -11.53
C LEU A 380 13.66 -28.36 -12.01
N THR A 381 13.11 -28.67 -13.18
CA THR A 381 13.10 -30.00 -13.80
C THR A 381 14.08 -30.04 -14.98
N GLY A 382 14.74 -31.19 -15.20
CA GLY A 382 15.66 -31.42 -16.33
C GLY A 382 14.98 -31.55 -17.70
N HIS A 383 13.70 -31.16 -17.81
CA HIS A 383 12.95 -31.21 -19.06
C HIS A 383 13.18 -29.93 -19.88
N GLN A 384 13.24 -30.08 -21.21
CA GLN A 384 13.38 -28.94 -22.12
C GLN A 384 12.05 -28.19 -22.29
N ILE A 385 11.94 -27.04 -21.63
CA ILE A 385 10.80 -26.12 -21.80
C ILE A 385 10.87 -25.48 -23.19
N LYS A 386 9.72 -25.43 -23.89
CA LYS A 386 9.61 -24.82 -25.22
C LYS A 386 8.88 -23.47 -25.15
N LYS A 387 9.21 -22.57 -26.08
CA LYS A 387 8.42 -21.36 -26.34
C LYS A 387 6.96 -21.72 -26.61
N GLY A 388 6.04 -20.97 -26.02
CA GLY A 388 4.59 -21.22 -26.05
C GLY A 388 4.08 -22.08 -24.89
N ALA A 389 4.95 -22.66 -24.06
CA ALA A 389 4.52 -23.39 -22.87
C ALA A 389 3.85 -22.45 -21.85
N ALA A 390 2.60 -22.74 -21.48
CA ALA A 390 1.83 -21.99 -20.48
C ALA A 390 1.94 -22.63 -19.10
N PHE A 391 2.28 -21.82 -18.10
CA PHE A 391 2.44 -22.23 -16.71
C PHE A 391 1.37 -21.59 -15.85
N VAL A 392 0.88 -22.32 -14.86
CA VAL A 392 -0.16 -21.89 -13.92
C VAL A 392 0.48 -21.54 -12.57
N LEU A 393 0.15 -20.37 -12.02
CA LEU A 393 0.59 -19.95 -10.69
C LEU A 393 0.04 -20.90 -9.62
N LYS A 394 0.92 -21.42 -8.76
CA LYS A 394 0.55 -22.38 -7.71
C LYS A 394 0.42 -21.75 -6.32
N ASP A 395 1.15 -20.67 -6.07
CA ASP A 395 1.23 -20.03 -4.77
C ASP A 395 1.33 -18.51 -4.91
N THR A 396 1.15 -17.81 -3.79
CA THR A 396 1.32 -16.36 -3.69
C THR A 396 2.65 -15.97 -3.03
N TYR A 397 3.61 -16.90 -2.93
CA TYR A 397 4.82 -16.70 -2.15
C TYR A 397 5.77 -15.71 -2.82
N ARG A 398 6.31 -14.78 -2.04
CA ARG A 398 7.15 -13.69 -2.54
C ARG A 398 8.47 -13.65 -1.79
N ILE A 399 9.56 -13.47 -2.53
CA ILE A 399 10.91 -13.32 -1.99
C ILE A 399 11.33 -11.86 -2.01
N SER A 400 11.97 -11.42 -0.92
CA SER A 400 12.49 -10.07 -0.75
C SER A 400 13.93 -10.08 -0.28
N LYS A 401 14.66 -8.99 -0.55
CA LYS A 401 15.89 -8.70 0.21
C LYS A 401 15.49 -8.25 1.63
N PRO A 402 16.34 -8.48 2.65
CA PRO A 402 16.09 -7.94 3.98
C PRO A 402 16.15 -6.42 3.97
N ILE A 403 15.23 -5.81 4.69
CA ILE A 403 15.09 -4.35 4.80
C ILE A 403 15.91 -3.84 5.98
N LEU A 404 15.84 -4.57 7.10
CA LEU A 404 16.51 -4.22 8.34
C LEU A 404 17.38 -5.38 8.79
N LYS A 405 18.67 -5.10 8.94
CA LYS A 405 19.63 -5.99 9.58
C LYS A 405 19.70 -5.64 11.05
N ILE A 406 19.42 -6.60 11.92
CA ILE A 406 19.54 -6.40 13.37
C ILE A 406 20.61 -7.31 13.95
N TYR A 407 21.40 -6.73 14.84
CA TYR A 407 22.28 -7.48 15.73
C TYR A 407 21.68 -7.44 17.14
N ILE A 408 21.65 -8.59 17.79
CA ILE A 408 21.15 -8.70 19.17
C ILE A 408 22.36 -9.00 20.02
N GLU A 409 22.79 -7.98 20.76
CA GLU A 409 23.89 -8.12 21.68
C GLU A 409 23.44 -9.00 22.84
N ALA A 410 24.15 -10.11 23.03
CA ALA A 410 23.66 -11.24 23.79
C ALA A 410 24.69 -11.68 24.81
N ALA A 411 24.18 -11.97 26.00
CA ALA A 411 24.99 -12.41 27.08
C ALA A 411 25.35 -13.88 27.05
N ASP A 412 26.53 -14.22 27.57
CA ASP A 412 26.84 -15.61 27.89
C ASP A 412 26.42 -15.98 29.33
N ALA A 413 25.30 -15.41 29.76
CA ALA A 413 24.66 -15.69 31.03
C ALA A 413 23.14 -15.71 30.83
N ASN A 414 22.45 -16.68 31.43
CA ASN A 414 20.99 -16.68 31.48
C ASN A 414 20.47 -15.62 32.46
N THR A 415 19.17 -15.33 32.44
CA THR A 415 18.56 -14.29 33.25
C THR A 415 18.93 -14.35 34.75
N PRO A 416 18.86 -15.51 35.45
CA PRO A 416 19.27 -15.58 36.86
C PRO A 416 20.73 -15.19 37.11
N ALA A 417 21.68 -15.73 36.34
CA ALA A 417 23.09 -15.42 36.48
C ALA A 417 23.39 -13.96 36.11
N PHE A 418 22.76 -13.46 35.05
CA PHE A 418 22.84 -12.07 34.64
C PHE A 418 22.35 -11.13 35.75
N MET A 419 21.20 -11.43 36.37
CA MET A 419 20.63 -10.60 37.44
C MET A 419 21.51 -10.60 38.70
N ALA A 420 22.18 -11.71 39.02
CA ALA A 420 23.13 -11.76 40.13
C ALA A 420 24.29 -10.78 39.92
N SER A 421 24.90 -10.78 38.72
CA SER A 421 25.96 -9.82 38.36
C SER A 421 25.42 -8.39 38.27
N PHE A 422 24.27 -8.17 37.64
CA PHE A 422 23.64 -6.86 37.52
C PHE A 422 23.42 -6.20 38.89
N ASN A 423 22.86 -6.95 39.85
CA ASN A 423 22.59 -6.44 41.19
C ASN A 423 23.87 -6.06 41.94
N LYS A 424 24.95 -6.81 41.72
CA LYS A 424 26.26 -6.58 42.34
C LYS A 424 27.01 -5.40 41.71
N GLU A 425 26.98 -5.28 40.39
CA GLU A 425 27.92 -4.44 39.63
C GLU A 425 27.27 -3.22 38.98
N ILE A 426 26.03 -3.32 38.52
CA ILE A 426 25.37 -2.29 37.70
C ILE A 426 24.33 -1.49 38.49
N LEU A 427 23.52 -2.17 39.31
CA LEU A 427 22.51 -1.51 40.14
C LEU A 427 23.09 -0.45 41.10
N PRO A 428 24.29 -0.60 41.69
CA PRO A 428 24.89 0.47 42.49
C PRO A 428 25.20 1.73 41.67
N LEU A 429 25.58 1.60 40.39
CA LEU A 429 25.88 2.73 39.51
C LEU A 429 24.64 3.54 39.19
N SER A 430 23.47 2.91 39.08
CA SER A 430 22.22 3.62 38.78
C SER A 430 21.78 4.58 39.90
N LYS A 431 22.46 4.53 41.05
CA LYS A 431 22.22 5.42 42.20
C LYS A 431 23.14 6.64 42.21
N GLN A 432 24.12 6.72 41.31
CA GLN A 432 25.03 7.85 41.20
C GLN A 432 24.32 9.05 40.55
N ALA A 433 24.63 10.27 41.02
CA ALA A 433 23.95 11.49 40.56
C ALA A 433 24.19 11.82 39.07
N ASN A 434 25.28 11.30 38.49
CA ASN A 434 25.65 11.45 37.10
C ASN A 434 25.17 10.28 36.21
N TYR A 435 24.41 9.32 36.76
CA TYR A 435 23.79 8.27 35.96
C TYR A 435 22.64 8.81 35.11
N VAL A 436 22.65 8.47 33.83
CA VAL A 436 21.57 8.76 32.88
C VAL A 436 21.05 7.46 32.26
N ASP A 437 19.74 7.39 32.10
CA ASP A 437 18.99 6.30 31.52
C ASP A 437 18.03 6.79 30.44
N TYR A 438 17.26 5.86 29.89
CA TYR A 438 16.32 6.13 28.81
C TYR A 438 15.37 7.31 29.07
N PHE A 439 14.87 7.52 30.29
CA PHE A 439 13.80 8.50 30.57
C PHE A 439 14.30 9.85 31.09
N ASN A 440 15.58 9.95 31.47
CA ASN A 440 16.19 11.20 31.94
C ASN A 440 17.35 11.67 31.03
N TRP A 441 17.50 11.06 29.86
CA TRP A 441 18.46 11.44 28.83
C TRP A 441 17.98 12.68 28.04
N TYR A 442 18.65 13.82 28.19
CA TYR A 442 18.38 15.03 27.41
C TYR A 442 19.61 15.49 26.62
N GLY A 443 19.82 14.88 25.46
CA GLY A 443 20.59 15.47 24.34
C GLY A 443 21.99 16.00 24.65
N ASP A 444 22.59 15.61 25.78
CA ASP A 444 23.85 16.13 26.23
C ASP A 444 24.98 15.43 25.46
N PRO A 445 25.64 16.13 24.52
CA PRO A 445 26.67 15.52 23.69
C PRO A 445 27.87 15.04 24.52
N LYS A 446 28.01 15.53 25.77
CA LYS A 446 29.09 15.18 26.71
C LYS A 446 28.78 14.00 27.62
N SER A 447 27.65 13.29 27.44
CA SER A 447 27.24 12.21 28.34
C SER A 447 27.65 10.81 27.82
N PRO A 448 28.86 10.28 28.04
CA PRO A 448 29.33 9.01 27.47
C PRO A 448 28.40 7.78 27.67
N THR A 449 28.50 6.81 26.75
CA THR A 449 27.79 5.53 26.83
C THR A 449 28.77 4.39 27.00
N TYR A 450 28.49 3.50 27.95
CA TYR A 450 29.37 2.40 28.33
C TYR A 450 28.72 1.06 28.02
N PHE A 451 29.52 0.13 27.54
CA PHE A 451 29.10 -1.24 27.34
C PHE A 451 29.57 -2.11 28.50
N SER A 452 28.68 -2.90 29.07
CA SER A 452 28.97 -3.81 30.19
C SER A 452 29.06 -5.25 29.69
N SER A 453 30.17 -5.94 30.01
CA SER A 453 30.50 -7.31 29.56
C SER A 453 30.23 -8.37 30.66
N LEU A 454 30.41 -9.67 30.33
CA LEU A 454 29.70 -10.83 30.89
C LEU A 454 30.59 -11.96 31.45
N SER A 455 31.74 -11.65 31.99
CA SER A 455 32.47 -12.62 32.82
C SER A 455 32.36 -12.20 34.27
N VAL A 456 32.04 -13.15 35.16
CA VAL A 456 31.98 -12.91 36.61
C VAL A 456 33.31 -12.31 37.09
N GLY A 457 33.28 -11.13 37.69
CA GLY A 457 34.46 -10.46 38.26
C GLY A 457 35.24 -9.52 37.34
N ALA A 458 34.80 -9.30 36.09
CA ALA A 458 35.47 -8.39 35.14
C ALA A 458 34.69 -7.08 34.91
N GLY A 459 34.13 -6.51 35.98
CA GLY A 459 33.35 -5.27 35.95
C GLY A 459 33.85 -4.24 34.93
N ILE A 460 32.93 -3.85 34.06
CA ILE A 460 32.79 -2.59 33.31
C ILE A 460 34.08 -1.98 32.72
N LYS A 461 34.21 -1.95 31.38
CA LYS A 461 35.08 -0.97 30.73
C LYS A 461 34.41 0.40 30.79
N ILE A 462 34.48 1.03 31.96
CA ILE A 462 34.26 2.46 32.10
C ILE A 462 35.52 3.11 31.50
N LEU A 463 35.40 3.72 30.32
CA LEU A 463 36.47 4.56 29.76
C LEU A 463 36.87 5.61 30.80
N ASP A 464 38.16 5.92 30.92
CA ASP A 464 38.71 6.82 31.94
C ASP A 464 38.02 8.21 31.96
N ASP A 465 37.43 8.61 30.83
CA ASP A 465 36.65 9.85 30.64
C ASP A 465 35.34 9.91 31.46
N ALA A 466 34.87 8.81 32.05
CA ALA A 466 33.58 8.74 32.76
C ALA A 466 33.55 9.40 34.12
N GLN A 467 34.69 9.45 34.81
CA GLN A 467 34.69 9.69 36.25
C GLN A 467 34.21 11.12 36.60
N ASN A 468 34.17 12.02 35.62
CA ASN A 468 33.74 13.42 35.77
C ASN A 468 32.56 13.82 34.84
N GLN A 469 31.94 12.88 34.12
CA GLN A 469 30.84 13.15 33.19
C GLN A 469 29.59 12.33 33.50
N ARG A 470 28.45 12.76 32.96
CA ARG A 470 27.21 11.96 32.99
C ARG A 470 27.38 10.68 32.16
N PHE A 471 26.82 9.56 32.60
CA PHE A 471 27.02 8.29 31.89
C PHE A 471 25.77 7.43 31.78
N ALA A 472 25.66 6.71 30.66
CA ALA A 472 24.66 5.67 30.45
C ALA A 472 25.32 4.29 30.38
N VAL A 473 24.66 3.29 30.97
CA VAL A 473 25.09 1.88 30.84
C VAL A 473 24.20 1.17 29.81
N LEU A 474 24.83 0.58 28.80
CA LEU A 474 24.24 -0.39 27.90
C LEU A 474 24.71 -1.79 28.28
N LEU A 475 23.74 -2.68 28.33
CA LEU A 475 23.87 -4.06 28.70
C LEU A 475 23.55 -4.95 27.48
N PRO A 476 24.23 -6.09 27.33
CA PRO A 476 23.74 -7.20 26.52
C PRO A 476 22.41 -7.73 27.09
N LEU A 477 21.58 -8.33 26.24
CA LEU A 477 20.41 -9.07 26.70
C LEU A 477 20.86 -10.42 27.30
N PRO A 478 20.26 -10.91 28.41
CA PRO A 478 20.45 -12.28 28.88
C PRO A 478 20.31 -13.31 27.75
N LYS A 479 21.13 -14.37 27.76
CA LYS A 479 21.25 -15.37 26.67
C LYS A 479 19.89 -15.94 26.24
N ASP A 480 19.07 -16.29 27.23
CA ASP A 480 17.74 -16.83 27.09
C ASP A 480 16.78 -15.81 26.48
N LEU A 481 16.75 -14.56 26.97
CA LEU A 481 15.93 -13.50 26.37
C LEU A 481 16.37 -13.16 24.94
N ALA A 482 17.68 -13.06 24.70
CA ALA A 482 18.23 -12.82 23.36
C ALA A 482 17.82 -13.93 22.38
N MET A 483 17.81 -15.19 22.83
CA MET A 483 17.32 -16.32 22.03
C MET A 483 15.82 -16.18 21.72
N GLN A 484 15.01 -15.79 22.69
CA GLN A 484 13.58 -15.54 22.48
C GLN A 484 13.34 -14.41 21.46
N VAL A 485 14.14 -13.35 21.48
CA VAL A 485 14.10 -12.25 20.48
C VAL A 485 14.53 -12.75 19.10
N LYS A 486 15.64 -13.52 19.00
CA LYS A 486 16.10 -14.12 17.72
C LYS A 486 15.03 -15.00 17.09
N GLN A 487 14.33 -15.81 17.89
CA GLN A 487 13.23 -16.67 17.42
C GLN A 487 12.07 -15.89 16.80
N VAL A 488 11.82 -14.63 17.20
CA VAL A 488 10.75 -13.80 16.62
C VAL A 488 10.97 -13.57 15.11
N PHE A 489 12.22 -13.51 14.67
CA PHE A 489 12.59 -13.12 13.31
C PHE A 489 13.26 -14.23 12.51
N GLN A 490 13.37 -15.44 13.05
CA GLN A 490 14.14 -16.54 12.44
C GLN A 490 13.68 -16.90 11.02
N THR A 491 12.37 -16.78 10.74
CA THR A 491 11.80 -17.07 9.41
C THR A 491 11.38 -15.79 8.67
N ASN A 492 11.78 -14.61 9.13
CA ASN A 492 11.32 -13.36 8.55
C ASN A 492 12.25 -12.89 7.41
N GLN A 493 11.70 -12.71 6.22
CA GLN A 493 12.47 -12.27 5.06
C GLN A 493 12.91 -10.80 5.10
N SER A 494 12.16 -9.96 5.79
CA SER A 494 12.43 -8.51 5.87
C SER A 494 13.40 -8.14 6.98
N ILE A 495 13.58 -9.00 7.98
CA ILE A 495 14.48 -8.78 9.12
C ILE A 495 15.59 -9.82 9.08
N LYS A 496 16.82 -9.37 8.81
CA LYS A 496 17.99 -10.26 8.84
C LYS A 496 18.71 -10.15 10.17
N LEU A 497 18.85 -11.27 10.88
CA LEU A 497 19.77 -11.37 12.00
C LEU A 497 21.21 -11.45 11.47
N VAL A 498 22.08 -10.55 11.93
CA VAL A 498 23.50 -10.55 11.56
C VAL A 498 24.39 -10.99 12.73
N GLY A 499 25.62 -11.38 12.44
CA GLY A 499 26.54 -11.94 13.43
C GLY A 499 27.33 -10.90 14.23
N THR A 500 27.45 -9.67 13.71
CA THR A 500 28.25 -8.61 14.31
C THR A 500 27.50 -7.28 14.31
N ALA A 501 27.83 -6.39 15.25
CA ALA A 501 27.26 -5.06 15.30
C ALA A 501 27.59 -4.23 14.05
N ALA A 502 28.77 -4.42 13.44
CA ALA A 502 29.21 -3.67 12.27
C ALA A 502 28.39 -3.97 11.00
N GLU A 503 27.79 -5.16 10.90
CA GLU A 503 26.90 -5.54 9.79
C GLU A 503 25.46 -5.06 9.98
N ALA A 504 25.13 -4.57 11.18
CA ALA A 504 23.77 -4.27 11.59
C ALA A 504 23.38 -2.84 11.25
N ASP A 505 22.12 -2.67 10.85
CA ASP A 505 21.51 -1.35 10.77
C ASP A 505 21.08 -0.86 12.14
N LYS A 506 20.62 -1.79 12.98
CA LYS A 506 20.27 -1.56 14.37
C LYS A 506 20.83 -2.65 15.27
N VAL A 507 21.31 -2.24 16.44
CA VAL A 507 21.74 -3.12 17.51
C VAL A 507 20.74 -3.02 18.66
N LEU A 508 20.33 -4.16 19.19
CA LEU A 508 19.49 -4.22 20.39
C LEU A 508 20.39 -4.29 21.62
N TYR A 509 20.26 -3.29 22.47
CA TYR A 509 20.89 -3.24 23.78
C TYR A 509 19.82 -3.11 24.87
N LEU A 510 20.17 -3.56 26.06
CA LEU A 510 19.39 -3.40 27.26
C LEU A 510 19.90 -2.19 28.05
N ASN A 511 19.00 -1.41 28.64
CA ASN A 511 19.31 -0.34 29.58
C ASN A 511 18.47 -0.53 30.84
N TYR A 512 18.95 -0.06 31.98
CA TYR A 512 18.17 -0.02 33.21
C TYR A 512 17.77 1.42 33.51
N ALA A 513 16.47 1.69 33.54
CA ALA A 513 15.96 2.98 33.93
C ALA A 513 15.63 2.98 35.42
N ALA A 514 16.28 3.88 36.15
CA ALA A 514 16.04 4.07 37.57
C ALA A 514 14.75 4.86 37.80
N GLN A 515 14.33 4.93 39.06
CA GLN A 515 13.22 5.80 39.42
C GLN A 515 13.63 7.27 39.23
N SER A 516 12.82 8.01 38.48
CA SER A 516 13.02 9.43 38.21
C SER A 516 11.68 10.13 38.03
N LYS A 517 11.69 11.46 37.87
CA LYS A 517 10.46 12.24 37.59
C LYS A 517 9.69 11.69 36.37
N ASN A 518 10.41 11.19 35.36
CA ASN A 518 9.85 10.68 34.12
C ASN A 518 9.66 9.15 34.13
N ASN A 519 10.07 8.45 35.19
CA ASN A 519 9.92 7.01 35.35
C ASN A 519 9.63 6.65 36.80
N ILE A 520 8.35 6.49 37.14
CA ILE A 520 7.89 6.32 38.52
C ILE A 520 8.26 4.96 39.15
N SER A 521 8.66 3.97 38.36
CA SER A 521 9.11 2.66 38.82
C SER A 521 10.33 2.21 38.02
N PRO A 522 11.38 1.68 38.66
CA PRO A 522 12.53 1.15 37.94
C PRO A 522 12.12 0.06 36.95
N CYS A 523 12.81 0.00 35.82
CA CYS A 523 12.49 -0.95 34.76
C CYS A 523 13.69 -1.18 33.84
N PHE A 524 13.60 -2.21 33.02
CA PHE A 524 14.53 -2.46 31.93
C PHE A 524 13.95 -1.97 30.61
N VAL A 525 14.80 -1.47 29.73
CA VAL A 525 14.42 -0.91 28.44
C VAL A 525 15.31 -1.52 27.37
N ILE A 526 14.72 -2.31 26.46
CA ILE A 526 15.39 -2.76 25.24
C ILE A 526 15.31 -1.62 24.24
N THR A 527 16.45 -1.16 23.74
CA THR A 527 16.56 -0.01 22.83
C THR A 527 17.22 -0.41 21.52
N TYR A 528 16.74 0.14 20.41
CA TYR A 528 17.31 -0.09 19.07
C TYR A 528 18.27 1.05 18.72
N ARG A 529 19.56 0.80 18.58
CA ARG A 529 20.56 1.86 18.33
C ARG A 529 21.36 1.60 17.07
N ASN A 530 22.09 2.61 16.58
CA ASN A 530 23.16 2.34 15.62
C ASN A 530 24.28 1.57 16.32
N ALA A 531 25.12 0.87 15.56
CA ALA A 531 26.34 0.27 16.09
C ALA A 531 27.22 1.36 16.72
N LEU A 532 27.83 1.05 17.87
CA LEU A 532 28.71 1.99 18.56
C LEU A 532 30.00 2.17 17.74
N SER A 533 30.28 3.39 17.27
CA SER A 533 31.51 3.75 16.58
C SER A 533 32.21 4.90 17.31
N GLY A 534 33.17 4.58 18.18
CA GLY A 534 33.91 5.58 18.98
C GLY A 534 33.07 6.26 20.07
N ASN A 535 33.55 7.40 20.58
CA ASN A 535 32.99 8.08 21.77
C ASN A 535 31.86 9.09 21.47
N SER A 536 31.60 9.42 20.19
CA SER A 536 30.66 10.48 19.79
C SER A 536 29.44 9.94 19.05
N ASP A 537 28.41 9.52 19.80
CA ASP A 537 27.07 9.27 19.28
C ASP A 537 26.11 10.32 19.85
N MET A 538 25.60 11.22 19.02
CA MET A 538 24.73 12.33 19.45
C MET A 538 23.32 11.89 19.87
N ARG A 539 22.86 10.69 19.46
CA ARG A 539 21.51 10.18 19.80
C ARG A 539 21.60 8.85 20.52
N LYS A 540 21.85 8.93 21.83
CA LYS A 540 22.19 7.74 22.61
C LYS A 540 20.98 6.83 22.83
N PHE A 541 19.76 7.31 23.04
CA PHE A 541 18.60 6.41 23.04
C PHE A 541 17.71 6.65 21.83
N SER A 542 17.24 5.56 21.22
CA SER A 542 16.24 5.61 20.16
C SER A 542 14.86 5.73 20.75
N THR A 543 13.99 6.51 20.11
CA THR A 543 12.56 6.60 20.46
C THR A 543 11.82 5.27 20.29
N SER A 544 12.43 4.29 19.62
CA SER A 544 11.94 2.92 19.47
C SER A 544 12.51 2.02 20.57
N TYR A 545 11.65 1.59 21.49
CA TYR A 545 12.04 0.78 22.65
C TYR A 545 10.96 -0.19 23.11
N VAL A 546 11.34 -1.19 23.91
CA VAL A 546 10.44 -2.08 24.63
C VAL A 546 10.78 -2.03 26.12
N LYS A 547 9.80 -1.64 26.95
CA LYS A 547 9.93 -1.59 28.41
C LYS A 547 9.53 -2.92 29.04
N LEU A 548 10.33 -3.40 29.99
CA LEU A 548 10.10 -4.59 30.80
C LEU A 548 10.24 -4.20 32.27
N GLN A 549 9.28 -4.54 33.12
CA GLN A 549 9.38 -4.23 34.56
C GLN A 549 10.48 -5.08 35.24
N GLN A 550 10.74 -6.27 34.71
CA GLN A 550 11.72 -7.24 35.19
C GLN A 550 12.24 -8.08 34.02
N LEU A 551 13.35 -8.80 34.20
CA LEU A 551 13.89 -9.70 33.18
C LEU A 551 13.42 -11.14 33.32
N THR A 552 13.01 -11.57 34.52
CA THR A 552 12.37 -12.87 34.72
C THR A 552 10.91 -12.77 34.32
N LEU A 553 10.59 -13.25 33.12
CA LEU A 553 9.24 -13.12 32.54
C LEU A 553 8.45 -14.42 32.69
N ASN A 554 7.21 -14.31 33.14
CA ASN A 554 6.24 -15.39 33.01
C ASN A 554 5.79 -15.57 31.53
N PRO A 555 5.06 -16.63 31.17
CA PRO A 555 4.68 -16.87 29.77
C PRO A 555 3.89 -15.74 29.11
N SER A 556 3.02 -15.04 29.86
CA SER A 556 2.23 -13.91 29.35
C SER A 556 3.09 -12.67 29.10
N GLU A 557 3.99 -12.35 30.03
CA GLU A 557 4.97 -11.27 29.89
C GLU A 557 5.94 -11.54 28.74
N MET A 558 6.38 -12.79 28.59
CA MET A 558 7.23 -13.25 27.48
C MET A 558 6.54 -13.07 26.12
N ALA A 559 5.27 -13.45 26.01
CA ALA A 559 4.47 -13.24 24.80
C ALA A 559 4.30 -11.75 24.48
N THR A 560 4.06 -10.93 25.51
CA THR A 560 3.95 -9.46 25.38
C THR A 560 5.26 -8.85 24.89
N MET A 561 6.39 -9.24 25.47
CA MET A 561 7.72 -8.78 25.06
C MET A 561 8.03 -9.15 23.60
N LYS A 562 7.77 -10.40 23.20
CA LYS A 562 7.92 -10.83 21.79
C LYS A 562 7.06 -10.02 20.84
N LYS A 563 5.81 -9.76 21.21
CA LYS A 563 4.88 -8.93 20.42
C LYS A 563 5.40 -7.50 20.28
N SER A 564 5.79 -6.86 21.37
CA SER A 564 6.32 -5.49 21.36
C SER A 564 7.61 -5.38 20.55
N ILE A 565 8.53 -6.34 20.70
CA ILE A 565 9.76 -6.41 19.90
C ILE A 565 9.44 -6.52 18.41
N LYS A 566 8.50 -7.39 18.04
CA LYS A 566 8.05 -7.54 16.66
C LYS A 566 7.46 -6.23 16.12
N GLU A 567 6.56 -5.60 16.87
CA GLU A 567 5.90 -4.35 16.46
C GLU A 567 6.89 -3.20 16.26
N VAL A 568 7.81 -3.01 17.21
CA VAL A 568 8.85 -1.97 17.13
C VAL A 568 9.83 -2.25 15.99
N THR A 569 10.32 -3.49 15.84
CA THR A 569 11.22 -3.86 14.73
C THR A 569 10.55 -3.66 13.38
N TYR A 570 9.28 -4.04 13.25
CA TYR A 570 8.53 -3.86 12.01
C TYR A 570 8.24 -2.39 11.71
N SER A 571 8.06 -1.56 12.74
CA SER A 571 7.97 -0.10 12.58
C SER A 571 9.29 0.46 12.04
N LEU A 572 10.42 0.10 12.67
CA LEU A 572 11.75 0.50 12.23
C LEU A 572 12.08 0.06 10.80
N ALA A 573 11.70 -1.16 10.43
CA ALA A 573 11.90 -1.68 9.08
C ALA A 573 11.11 -0.87 8.04
N ARG A 574 9.85 -0.53 8.32
CA ARG A 574 9.05 0.29 7.41
C ARG A 574 9.54 1.74 7.35
N ASN A 575 10.07 2.27 8.46
CA ASN A 575 10.63 3.62 8.48
C ASN A 575 11.96 3.70 7.70
N LYS A 576 12.82 2.69 7.65
CA LYS A 576 14.18 2.81 7.05
C LYS A 576 14.21 3.09 5.52
N GLY A 577 13.09 3.29 4.84
CA GLY A 577 13.03 3.80 3.47
C GLY A 577 11.63 3.66 2.85
N SER A 578 11.52 3.82 1.53
CA SER A 578 10.32 3.49 0.73
C SER A 578 10.07 1.97 0.60
N SER A 579 10.61 1.18 1.52
CA SER A 579 10.77 -0.28 1.39
C SER A 579 9.62 -1.00 2.07
N TRP A 580 8.63 -1.35 1.26
CA TRP A 580 7.67 -2.44 1.47
C TRP A 580 8.10 -3.54 2.44
N PHE A 581 7.16 -4.06 3.24
CA PHE A 581 7.43 -5.14 4.20
C PHE A 581 6.93 -6.50 3.69
N ASN A 582 7.83 -7.48 3.60
CA ASN A 582 7.48 -8.85 3.22
C ASN A 582 7.05 -9.67 4.44
N GLY A 583 5.74 -9.93 4.55
CA GLY A 583 5.17 -10.76 5.61
C GLY A 583 5.32 -12.27 5.41
N TYR A 584 5.74 -12.73 4.22
CA TYR A 584 5.83 -14.17 3.92
C TYR A 584 7.02 -14.80 4.67
N PRO A 585 6.82 -15.88 5.44
CA PRO A 585 7.93 -16.59 6.06
C PRO A 585 8.88 -17.19 5.02
N GLU A 586 10.18 -17.25 5.31
CA GLU A 586 11.14 -18.00 4.50
C GLU A 586 10.69 -19.47 4.33
N ARG A 587 10.84 -19.99 3.11
CA ARG A 587 10.46 -21.35 2.71
C ARG A 587 11.52 -22.38 3.02
#